data_AF-A4CKK8-F1
#
_entry.id   AF-A4CKK8-F1
#
_cell.length_a   1.000
_cell.length_b   1.000
_cell.length_c   1.000
_cell.angle_alpha   90.00
_cell.angle_beta   90.00
_cell.angle_gamma   90.00
#
_symmetry.space_group_name_H-M   'P 1'
#
loop_
_entity.id
_entity.type
_entity.pdbx_description
1 polymer ?
#
loop_
_entity_poly.entity_id
_entity_poly.type
_entity_poly.pdbx_seq_one_letter_code
_entity_poly.pdbx_strand_id
1 'polypeptide(L)'
;MRSTKLTGKKLSDQEIKAETALIEQKSKDPVVRAVIRSIAALLVALSGLMLFADKAIDIELDNTYGFKSTKTFIWVLSQSASPMLLMLGAIFRPWRMAYAIPCYIYTIQVIWVFSPEILLDDWILHLYAAGATAFFVVLIAVSDYGIRKAKLERSKRIMLLESLVEAAFKIKRGRSDGRD
;
A
#
# COMPACT_ATOMS: atom_id res chain seq x y z
N MET A 1 -40.98 -27.13 -19.78
CA MET A 1 -40.38 -25.78 -19.97
C MET A 1 -39.45 -25.32 -18.81
N ARG A 2 -38.55 -26.17 -18.27
CA ARG A 2 -37.60 -25.78 -17.20
C ARG A 2 -36.11 -25.96 -17.54
N SER A 3 -35.78 -26.53 -18.71
CA SER A 3 -34.40 -26.90 -19.05
C SER A 3 -33.55 -25.72 -19.57
N THR A 4 -34.16 -24.75 -20.26
CA THR A 4 -33.44 -23.63 -20.90
C THR A 4 -32.89 -22.58 -19.93
N LYS A 5 -33.43 -22.44 -18.71
CA LYS A 5 -32.93 -21.46 -17.72
C LYS A 5 -31.61 -21.90 -17.05
N LEU A 6 -31.32 -23.19 -16.99
CA LEU A 6 -30.09 -23.71 -16.36
C LEU A 6 -28.86 -23.58 -17.26
N THR A 7 -29.05 -23.57 -18.58
CA THR A 7 -27.98 -23.43 -19.56
C THR A 7 -27.45 -22.00 -19.67
N GLY A 8 -28.33 -20.99 -19.56
CA GLY A 8 -27.96 -19.57 -19.61
C GLY A 8 -27.14 -19.11 -18.40
N LYS A 9 -27.44 -19.63 -17.20
CA LYS A 9 -26.67 -19.29 -15.98
C LYS A 9 -25.25 -19.85 -16.01
N LYS A 10 -25.07 -21.07 -16.53
CA LYS A 10 -23.73 -21.68 -16.67
C LYS A 10 -22.86 -20.98 -17.71
N LEU A 11 -23.47 -20.42 -18.76
CA LEU A 11 -22.74 -19.63 -19.75
C LEU A 11 -22.20 -18.32 -19.15
N SER A 12 -23.03 -17.56 -18.40
CA SER A 12 -22.56 -16.31 -17.79
C SER A 12 -21.49 -16.55 -16.72
N ASP A 13 -21.60 -17.65 -15.96
CA ASP A 13 -20.59 -18.00 -14.96
C ASP A 13 -19.24 -18.37 -15.60
N GLN A 14 -19.24 -18.98 -16.80
CA GLN A 14 -18.02 -19.25 -17.57
C GLN A 14 -17.42 -17.99 -18.20
N GLU A 15 -18.25 -17.09 -18.73
CA GLU A 15 -17.80 -15.81 -19.30
C GLU A 15 -17.16 -14.92 -18.23
N ILE A 16 -17.82 -14.78 -17.07
CA ILE A 16 -17.29 -14.03 -15.93
C ILE A 16 -15.93 -14.62 -15.51
N LYS A 17 -15.83 -15.95 -15.39
CA LYS A 17 -14.59 -16.63 -14.99
C LYS A 17 -13.46 -16.45 -16.02
N ALA A 18 -13.79 -16.46 -17.31
CA ALA A 18 -12.83 -16.20 -18.39
C ALA A 18 -12.33 -14.75 -18.34
N GLU A 19 -13.22 -13.76 -18.17
CA GLU A 19 -12.85 -12.36 -17.99
C GLU A 19 -11.99 -12.15 -16.72
N THR A 20 -12.33 -12.79 -15.60
CA THR A 20 -11.54 -12.66 -14.37
C THR A 20 -10.13 -13.23 -14.56
N ALA A 21 -10.00 -14.37 -15.25
CA ALA A 21 -8.71 -14.98 -15.54
C ALA A 21 -7.85 -14.11 -16.49
N LEU A 22 -8.49 -13.46 -17.47
CA LEU A 22 -7.83 -12.53 -18.39
C LEU A 22 -7.32 -11.28 -17.67
N ILE A 23 -8.12 -10.72 -16.76
CA ILE A 23 -7.72 -9.60 -15.90
C ILE A 23 -6.56 -10.02 -14.98
N GLU A 24 -6.61 -11.23 -14.41
CA GLU A 24 -5.53 -11.74 -13.56
C GLU A 24 -4.22 -11.95 -14.34
N GLN A 25 -4.31 -12.45 -15.58
CA GLN A 25 -3.16 -12.59 -16.47
C GLN A 25 -2.59 -11.23 -16.86
N LYS A 26 -3.44 -10.26 -17.23
CA LYS A 26 -3.02 -8.90 -17.60
C LYS A 26 -2.44 -8.14 -16.40
N SER A 27 -2.90 -8.43 -15.17
CA SER A 27 -2.34 -7.91 -13.92
C SER A 27 -0.97 -8.49 -13.55
N LYS A 28 -0.62 -9.66 -14.12
CA LYS A 28 0.73 -10.25 -13.97
C LYS A 28 1.77 -9.62 -14.90
N ASP A 29 1.36 -8.81 -15.88
CA ASP A 29 2.27 -8.06 -16.74
C ASP A 29 3.13 -7.10 -15.88
N PRO A 30 4.47 -7.20 -15.96
CA PRO A 30 5.37 -6.33 -15.22
C PRO A 30 5.13 -4.83 -15.51
N VAL A 31 4.72 -4.47 -16.74
CA VAL A 31 4.47 -3.09 -17.14
C VAL A 31 3.22 -2.56 -16.45
N VAL A 32 2.10 -3.29 -16.52
CA VAL A 32 0.84 -2.90 -15.86
C VAL A 32 1.05 -2.75 -14.35
N ARG A 33 1.80 -3.68 -13.74
CA ARG A 33 2.15 -3.60 -12.31
C ARG A 33 2.99 -2.37 -11.98
N ALA A 34 3.96 -2.02 -12.83
CA ALA A 34 4.78 -0.83 -12.63
C ALA A 34 3.94 0.44 -12.71
N VAL A 35 3.05 0.55 -13.71
CA VAL A 35 2.13 1.70 -13.88
C VAL A 35 1.22 1.86 -12.66
N ILE A 36 0.57 0.78 -12.20
CA ILE A 36 -0.28 0.82 -11.00
C ILE A 36 0.52 1.30 -9.79
N ARG A 37 1.75 0.83 -9.60
CA ARG A 37 2.61 1.27 -8.49
C ARG A 37 3.04 2.72 -8.60
N SER A 38 3.27 3.23 -9.80
CA SER A 38 3.60 4.63 -10.03
C SER A 38 2.40 5.53 -9.73
N ILE A 39 1.20 5.17 -10.18
CA ILE A 39 -0.03 5.89 -9.83
C ILE A 39 -0.25 5.87 -8.32
N ALA A 40 -0.07 4.71 -7.68
CA ALA A 40 -0.16 4.57 -6.24
C ALA A 40 0.85 5.47 -5.51
N ALA A 41 2.10 5.53 -5.99
CA ALA A 41 3.14 6.39 -5.41
C ALA A 41 2.79 7.87 -5.56
N LEU A 42 2.23 8.27 -6.70
CA LEU A 42 1.73 9.63 -6.91
C LEU A 42 0.59 9.96 -5.95
N LEU A 43 -0.37 9.05 -5.74
CA LEU A 43 -1.46 9.23 -4.76
C LEU A 43 -0.92 9.41 -3.34
N VAL A 44 0.05 8.60 -2.94
CA VAL A 44 0.70 8.73 -1.63
C VAL A 44 1.48 10.05 -1.51
N ALA A 45 2.23 10.44 -2.54
CA ALA A 45 2.93 11.73 -2.53
C ALA A 45 1.94 12.90 -2.42
N LEU A 46 0.85 12.85 -3.20
CA LEU A 46 -0.21 13.85 -3.20
C LEU A 46 -0.90 13.96 -1.84
N SER A 47 -1.06 12.85 -1.11
CA SER A 47 -1.61 12.88 0.25
C SER A 47 -0.79 13.74 1.19
N GLY A 48 0.54 13.66 1.12
CA GLY A 48 1.42 14.53 1.89
C GLY A 48 1.29 15.99 1.45
N LEU A 49 1.40 16.24 0.14
CA LEU A 49 1.37 17.60 -0.42
C LEU A 49 0.06 18.35 -0.13
N MET A 50 -1.06 17.63 -0.07
CA MET A 50 -2.36 18.23 0.23
C MET A 50 -2.39 18.92 1.60
N LEU A 51 -1.54 18.53 2.55
CA LEU A 51 -1.44 19.18 3.86
C LEU A 51 -0.88 20.62 3.80
N PHE A 52 -0.37 21.05 2.64
CA PHE A 52 0.04 22.43 2.38
C PHE A 52 -0.94 23.21 1.51
N ALA A 53 -2.12 22.65 1.21
CA ALA A 53 -3.11 23.30 0.36
C ALA A 53 -3.54 24.67 0.94
N ASP A 54 -3.59 24.82 2.27
CA ASP A 54 -3.91 26.07 2.97
C ASP A 54 -2.89 27.20 2.71
N LYS A 55 -1.65 26.83 2.34
CA LYS A 55 -0.55 27.77 2.09
C LYS A 55 -0.30 28.00 0.61
N ALA A 56 -0.58 27.00 -0.22
CA ALA A 56 -0.36 27.07 -1.66
C ALA A 56 -1.52 27.77 -2.39
N ILE A 57 -2.71 27.77 -1.81
CA ILE A 57 -3.93 28.28 -2.44
C ILE A 57 -4.38 29.55 -1.71
N ASP A 58 -4.33 30.68 -2.41
CA ASP A 58 -4.84 31.96 -1.90
C ASP A 58 -6.25 32.21 -2.46
N ILE A 59 -7.18 31.36 -2.05
CA ILE A 59 -8.61 31.48 -2.39
C ILE A 59 -9.35 31.93 -1.14
N GLU A 60 -10.20 32.94 -1.28
CA GLU A 60 -11.20 33.31 -0.28
C GLU A 60 -12.54 32.67 -0.66
N LEU A 61 -13.15 31.96 0.29
CA LEU A 61 -14.46 31.34 0.12
C LEU A 61 -15.49 32.16 0.87
N ASP A 62 -16.57 32.52 0.19
CA ASP A 62 -17.69 33.27 0.78
C ASP A 62 -18.36 32.52 1.94
N ASN A 63 -18.26 31.18 1.94
CA ASN A 63 -18.79 30.33 2.99
C ASN A 63 -17.69 29.46 3.59
N THR A 64 -17.35 29.73 4.84
CA THR A 64 -16.34 28.99 5.61
C THR A 64 -16.95 27.89 6.48
N TYR A 65 -18.24 27.58 6.37
CA TYR A 65 -18.91 26.48 7.09
C TYR A 65 -18.69 26.50 8.62
N GLY A 66 -18.59 27.70 9.21
CA GLY A 66 -18.38 27.89 10.66
C GLY A 66 -16.92 27.99 11.09
N PHE A 67 -15.95 27.94 10.17
CA PHE A 67 -14.54 28.18 10.47
C PHE A 67 -14.21 29.68 10.44
N LYS A 68 -13.25 30.09 11.28
CA LYS A 68 -12.82 31.50 11.44
C LYS A 68 -12.24 32.13 10.17
N SER A 69 -11.63 31.33 9.31
CA SER A 69 -11.06 31.79 8.03
C SER A 69 -11.07 30.67 7.00
N THR A 70 -11.06 31.04 5.71
CA THR A 70 -10.94 30.09 4.61
C THR A 70 -9.68 29.22 4.72
N LYS A 71 -8.56 29.81 5.15
CA LYS A 71 -7.30 29.07 5.38
C LYS A 71 -7.46 27.99 6.45
N THR A 72 -8.15 28.31 7.55
CA THR A 72 -8.43 27.31 8.62
C THR A 72 -9.33 26.19 8.11
N PHE A 73 -10.36 26.52 7.32
CA PHE A 73 -11.24 25.53 6.70
C PHE A 73 -10.48 24.58 5.77
N ILE A 74 -9.68 25.12 4.85
CA ILE A 74 -8.86 24.33 3.91
C ILE A 74 -7.86 23.46 4.68
N TRP A 75 -7.23 24.00 5.73
CA TRP A 75 -6.31 23.23 6.56
C TRP A 75 -6.99 22.02 7.22
N VAL A 76 -8.14 22.22 7.88
CA VAL A 76 -8.89 21.11 8.53
C VAL A 76 -9.41 20.09 7.52
N LEU A 77 -9.91 20.56 6.37
CA LEU A 77 -10.35 19.69 5.28
C LEU A 77 -9.19 18.82 4.77
N SER A 78 -8.01 19.42 4.59
CA SER A 78 -6.81 18.74 4.11
C SER A 78 -6.30 17.70 5.11
N GLN A 79 -6.33 18.01 6.42
CA GLN A 79 -5.99 17.06 7.49
C GLN A 79 -6.90 15.83 7.49
N SER A 80 -8.16 15.99 7.09
CA SER A 80 -9.14 14.88 7.03
C SER A 80 -9.05 14.09 5.73
N ALA A 81 -8.85 14.78 4.60
CA ALA A 81 -8.80 14.15 3.28
C ALA A 81 -7.45 13.43 3.02
N SER A 82 -6.35 13.91 3.62
CA SER A 82 -5.00 13.37 3.37
C SER A 82 -4.86 11.91 3.80
N PRO A 83 -5.28 11.50 5.01
CA PRO A 83 -5.31 10.08 5.41
C PRO A 83 -6.16 9.21 4.48
N MET A 84 -7.29 9.72 3.97
CA MET A 84 -8.14 8.98 3.03
C MET A 84 -7.41 8.71 1.72
N LEU A 85 -6.73 9.71 1.17
CA LEU A 85 -5.95 9.58 -0.06
C LEU A 85 -4.74 8.65 0.13
N LEU A 86 -4.08 8.72 1.30
CA LEU A 86 -2.98 7.83 1.66
C LEU A 86 -3.45 6.37 1.72
N MET A 87 -4.60 6.10 2.35
CA MET A 87 -5.20 4.76 2.41
C MET A 87 -5.52 4.24 1.00
N LEU A 88 -6.12 5.08 0.15
CA LEU A 88 -6.43 4.74 -1.24
C LEU A 88 -5.16 4.36 -2.02
N GLY A 89 -4.10 5.17 -1.91
CA GLY A 89 -2.80 4.88 -2.52
C GLY A 89 -2.17 3.59 -1.97
N ALA A 90 -2.26 3.35 -0.66
CA ALA A 90 -1.66 2.18 0.00
C ALA A 90 -2.26 0.84 -0.47
N ILE A 91 -3.55 0.80 -0.83
CA ILE A 91 -4.20 -0.41 -1.37
C ILE A 91 -3.47 -0.95 -2.61
N PHE A 92 -2.98 -0.05 -3.46
CA PHE A 92 -2.28 -0.39 -4.69
C PHE A 92 -0.80 -0.76 -4.50
N ARG A 93 -0.32 -0.83 -3.25
CA ARG A 93 1.06 -1.22 -2.87
C ARG A 93 2.11 -0.37 -3.58
N PRO A 94 2.17 0.94 -3.30
CA PRO A 94 3.09 1.87 -3.92
C PRO A 94 4.54 1.51 -3.62
N TRP A 95 5.45 2.17 -4.34
CA TRP A 95 6.88 2.11 -4.02
C TRP A 95 7.11 2.58 -2.59
N ARG A 96 7.89 1.81 -1.81
CA ARG A 96 8.11 2.10 -0.38
C ARG A 96 8.69 3.50 -0.13
N MET A 97 9.52 3.99 -1.05
CA MET A 97 10.08 5.34 -0.99
C MET A 97 9.02 6.44 -1.08
N ALA A 98 7.84 6.18 -1.66
CA ALA A 98 6.76 7.15 -1.74
C ALA A 98 6.23 7.55 -0.36
N TYR A 99 6.33 6.66 0.64
CA TYR A 99 5.93 6.95 2.02
C TYR A 99 6.86 7.93 2.75
N ALA A 100 8.07 8.18 2.22
CA ALA A 100 8.97 9.17 2.79
C ALA A 100 8.37 10.59 2.73
N ILE A 101 7.63 10.90 1.65
CA ILE A 101 7.00 12.21 1.44
C ILE A 101 5.96 12.53 2.52
N PRO A 102 4.86 11.75 2.70
CA PRO A 102 3.91 12.03 3.76
C PRO A 102 4.56 11.94 5.14
N CYS A 103 5.51 11.03 5.37
CA CYS A 103 6.22 10.95 6.65
C CYS A 103 6.97 12.24 7.00
N TYR A 104 7.68 12.82 6.02
CA TYR A 104 8.35 14.11 6.15
C TYR A 104 7.37 15.23 6.48
N ILE A 105 6.28 15.31 5.72
CA ILE A 105 5.29 16.39 5.87
C ILE A 105 4.53 16.26 7.19
N TYR A 106 4.13 15.05 7.59
CA TYR A 106 3.50 14.83 8.88
C TYR A 106 4.44 15.15 10.04
N THR A 107 5.75 14.91 9.89
CA THR A 107 6.72 15.33 10.92
C THR A 107 6.74 16.85 11.06
N ILE A 108 6.76 17.59 9.95
CA ILE A 108 6.67 19.06 9.98
C ILE A 108 5.40 19.51 10.71
N GLN A 109 4.25 18.91 10.38
CA GLN A 109 2.98 19.24 11.03
C GLN A 109 3.04 18.99 12.55
N VAL A 110 3.62 17.86 12.97
CA VAL A 110 3.80 17.56 14.41
C VAL A 110 4.69 18.60 15.09
N ILE A 111 5.80 19.00 14.46
CA ILE A 111 6.68 20.04 15.02
C ILE A 111 5.92 21.36 15.17
N TRP A 112 5.14 21.76 14.16
CA TRP A 112 4.31 22.98 14.23
C TRP A 112 3.23 22.94 15.31
N VAL A 113 2.74 21.77 15.71
CA VAL A 113 1.83 21.68 16.87
C VAL A 113 2.52 22.12 18.15
N PHE A 114 3.81 21.82 18.31
CA PHE A 114 4.57 22.15 19.51
C PHE A 114 5.29 23.51 19.43
N SER A 115 5.60 23.97 18.22
CA SER A 115 6.36 25.20 17.95
C SER A 115 5.76 25.93 16.74
N PRO A 116 4.59 26.57 16.90
CA PRO A 116 3.89 27.26 15.81
C PRO A 116 4.63 28.49 15.26
N GLU A 117 5.59 29.04 16.02
CA GLU A 117 6.44 30.17 15.63
C GLU A 117 7.49 29.82 14.58
N ILE A 118 7.80 28.53 14.38
CA ILE A 118 8.83 28.10 13.42
C ILE A 118 8.29 28.21 11.99
N LEU A 119 8.96 29.03 11.18
CA LEU A 119 8.62 29.23 9.79
C LEU A 119 9.04 28.03 8.92
N LEU A 120 8.43 27.92 7.74
CA LEU A 120 8.70 26.83 6.80
C LEU A 120 10.15 26.83 6.28
N ASP A 121 10.86 27.97 6.30
CA ASP A 121 12.24 28.07 5.79
C ASP A 121 13.32 27.69 6.82
N ASP A 122 12.92 27.34 8.05
CA ASP A 122 13.85 27.06 9.12
C ASP A 122 14.64 25.76 8.85
N TRP A 123 15.96 25.88 8.79
CA TRP A 123 16.84 24.73 8.55
C TRP A 123 16.75 23.67 9.66
N ILE A 124 16.47 24.09 10.90
CA ILE A 124 16.31 23.20 12.06
C ILE A 124 15.04 22.35 11.89
N LEU A 125 13.95 22.96 11.43
CA LEU A 125 12.70 22.25 11.09
C LEU A 125 12.97 21.14 10.08
N HIS A 126 13.66 21.48 8.99
CA HIS A 126 13.99 20.53 7.93
C HIS A 126 14.93 19.43 8.40
N LEU A 127 15.89 19.74 9.28
CA LEU A 127 16.79 18.74 9.85
C LEU A 127 16.04 17.72 10.72
N TYR A 128 15.14 18.17 11.60
CA TYR A 128 14.31 17.27 12.41
C TYR A 128 13.36 16.45 11.55
N ALA A 129 12.71 17.07 10.55
CA ALA A 129 11.82 16.39 9.62
C ALA A 129 12.56 15.31 8.80
N ALA A 130 13.76 15.63 8.30
CA ALA A 130 14.59 14.68 7.57
C ALA A 130 15.06 13.53 8.47
N GLY A 131 15.48 13.83 9.71
CA GLY A 131 15.89 12.83 10.70
C GLY A 131 14.77 11.85 11.05
N ALA A 132 13.57 12.35 11.34
CA ALA A 132 12.41 11.51 11.62
C ALA A 132 12.02 10.67 10.39
N THR A 133 12.05 11.26 9.19
CA THR A 133 11.76 10.53 7.95
C THR A 133 12.76 9.41 7.72
N ALA A 134 14.05 9.67 7.90
CA ALA A 134 15.11 8.66 7.80
C ALA A 134 14.88 7.53 8.81
N PHE A 135 14.53 7.86 10.06
CA PHE A 135 14.19 6.88 11.08
C PHE A 135 13.01 5.99 10.65
N PHE A 136 11.91 6.56 10.14
CA PHE A 136 10.77 5.78 9.64
C PHE A 136 11.12 4.92 8.43
N VAL A 137 11.93 5.42 7.50
CA VAL A 137 12.42 4.63 6.36
C VAL A 137 13.24 3.42 6.84
N VAL A 138 14.11 3.61 7.84
CA VAL A 138 14.85 2.52 8.46
C VAL A 138 13.90 1.52 9.13
N LEU A 139 12.90 1.98 9.87
CA LEU A 139 11.89 1.08 10.48
C LEU A 139 11.13 0.26 9.44
N ILE A 140 10.74 0.86 8.32
CA ILE A 140 10.08 0.16 7.21
C ILE A 140 11.04 -0.89 6.63
N ALA A 141 12.29 -0.53 6.37
CA ALA A 141 13.29 -1.43 5.82
C ALA A 141 13.57 -2.64 6.74
N VAL A 142 13.69 -2.40 8.06
CA VAL A 142 13.89 -3.45 9.07
C VAL A 142 12.67 -4.36 9.15
N SER A 143 11.46 -3.79 9.20
CA SER A 143 10.20 -4.56 9.22
C SER A 143 10.06 -5.44 7.98
N ASP A 144 10.39 -4.89 6.81
CA ASP A 144 10.37 -5.60 5.55
C ASP A 144 11.39 -6.73 5.48
N TYR A 145 12.60 -6.51 6.01
CA TYR A 145 13.62 -7.53 6.11
C TYR A 145 13.13 -8.68 7.01
N GLY A 146 12.53 -8.37 8.15
CA GLY A 146 11.93 -9.36 9.07
C GLY A 146 10.85 -10.21 8.40
N ILE A 147 9.91 -9.58 7.70
CA ILE A 147 8.82 -10.28 6.97
C ILE A 147 9.39 -11.19 5.88
N ARG A 148 10.38 -10.72 5.11
CA ARG A 148 11.02 -11.51 4.05
C ARG A 148 11.76 -12.73 4.62
N LYS A 149 12.49 -12.54 5.72
CA LYS A 149 13.19 -13.63 6.40
C LYS A 149 12.20 -14.69 6.90
N ALA A 150 11.12 -14.28 7.57
CA ALA A 150 10.08 -15.19 8.04
C ALA A 150 9.41 -15.97 6.89
N LYS A 151 9.14 -15.31 5.75
CA LYS A 151 8.60 -15.97 4.56
C LYS A 151 9.56 -17.00 3.98
N LEU A 152 10.85 -16.69 3.91
CA LEU A 152 11.87 -17.60 3.41
C LEU A 152 12.01 -18.85 4.29
N GLU A 153 12.03 -18.67 5.62
CA GLU A 153 12.07 -19.79 6.56
C GLU A 153 10.84 -20.68 6.45
N ARG A 154 9.65 -20.09 6.28
CA ARG A 154 8.41 -20.85 6.03
C ARG A 154 8.50 -21.67 4.75
N SER A 155 8.98 -21.08 3.65
CA SER A 155 9.16 -21.80 2.38
C SER A 155 10.16 -22.96 2.50
N LYS A 156 11.28 -22.77 3.22
CA LYS A 156 12.26 -23.84 3.46
C LYS A 156 11.65 -25.01 4.26
N ARG A 157 10.86 -24.71 5.29
CA ARG A 157 10.18 -25.75 6.10
C ARG A 157 9.19 -26.55 5.26
N ILE A 158 8.43 -25.89 4.38
CA ILE A 158 7.47 -26.56 3.49
C ILE A 158 8.21 -27.49 2.52
N MET A 159 9.28 -27.02 1.89
CA MET A 159 10.09 -27.84 0.97
C MET A 159 10.73 -29.05 1.65
N LEU A 160 11.20 -28.90 2.90
CA LEU A 160 11.71 -30.02 3.69
C LEU A 160 10.62 -31.06 3.98
N LEU A 161 9.42 -30.61 4.39
CA LEU A 161 8.29 -31.51 4.62
C LEU A 161 7.89 -32.26 3.35
N GLU A 162 7.84 -31.59 2.20
CA GLU A 162 7.57 -32.23 0.91
C GLU A 162 8.60 -33.32 0.59
N SER A 163 9.89 -33.03 0.78
CA SER A 163 10.97 -34.01 0.53
C SER A 163 10.92 -35.22 1.47
N LEU A 164 10.54 -35.02 2.74
CA LEU A 164 10.39 -36.11 3.72
C LEU A 164 9.19 -37.00 3.40
N VAL A 165 8.08 -36.39 3.00
CA VAL A 165 6.88 -37.12 2.56
C VAL A 165 7.21 -37.97 1.34
N GLU A 166 7.89 -37.42 0.34
CA GLU A 166 8.29 -38.16 -0.87
C GLU A 166 9.23 -39.33 -0.56
N ALA A 167 10.22 -39.12 0.32
CA ALA A 167 11.10 -40.19 0.78
C ALA A 167 10.35 -41.31 1.52
N ALA A 168 9.40 -40.96 2.39
CA ALA A 168 8.58 -41.93 3.11
C ALA A 168 7.69 -42.76 2.16
N PHE A 169 7.09 -42.12 1.15
CA PHE A 169 6.33 -42.81 0.10
C PHE A 169 7.21 -43.79 -0.69
N LYS A 170 8.43 -43.39 -1.05
CA LYS A 170 9.38 -44.25 -1.77
C LYS A 170 9.78 -45.48 -0.96
N ILE A 171 10.07 -45.32 0.34
CA ILE A 171 10.38 -46.43 1.24
C ILE A 171 9.20 -47.40 1.36
N LYS A 172 7.98 -46.89 1.51
CA LYS A 172 6.77 -47.72 1.62
C LYS A 172 6.54 -48.56 0.35
N ARG A 173 6.74 -47.96 -0.83
CA ARG A 173 6.59 -48.64 -2.12
C ARG A 173 7.66 -49.73 -2.31
N GLY A 174 8.93 -49.43 -2.03
CA GLY A 174 10.01 -50.42 -2.12
C GLY A 174 9.86 -51.61 -1.16
N ARG A 175 9.14 -51.46 -0.05
CA ARG A 175 8.82 -52.56 0.90
C ARG A 175 7.64 -53.44 0.46
N SER A 176 6.87 -53.02 -0.54
CA SER A 176 5.75 -53.78 -1.11
C SER A 176 6.25 -54.75 -2.18
N ASP A 177 7.23 -54.33 -2.99
CA ASP A 177 7.74 -55.12 -4.13
C ASP A 177 8.71 -56.25 -3.72
N GLY A 178 9.16 -56.29 -2.47
CA GLY A 178 10.08 -57.32 -1.94
C GLY A 178 9.41 -58.39 -1.08
N ARG A 179 8.08 -58.53 -1.17
CA ARG A 179 7.28 -59.48 -0.35
C ARG A 179 6.45 -60.48 -1.17
N ASP A 180 6.77 -60.60 -2.46
CA ASP A 180 6.30 -61.65 -3.37
C ASP A 180 7.43 -62.68 -3.61
#